data_AF-X0VBT1-F1
#
_entry.id   AF-X0VBT1-F1
#
_cell.length_a   1.000
_cell.length_b   1.000
_cell.length_c   1.000
_cell.angle_alpha   90.00
_cell.angle_beta   90.00
_cell.angle_gamma   90.00
#
_symmetry.space_group_name_H-M   'P 1'
#
loop_
_entity.id
_entity.type
_entity.pdbx_description
1 polymer ?
#
loop_
_entity_poly.entity_id
_entity_poly.type
_entity_poly.pdbx_seq_one_letter_code
_entity_poly.pdbx_strand_id
1 'polypeptide(L)'
;YLPFFSNCDGFDSHLSLSRLLEEHPNCTLVGYNETSQVRPISFSKENIPFGDYCMNQHPGDSSFKPFTDGADLQCQFEEQIDSASDHFRWYESKPESTLFFITPNAIPNDSFTMQYDQINGQPVPVTVSKNFGGLKNVIPREVTLDLQYYQVDRYTKRLVSATVFFNSFCTTLKPEHFGGDPATLNEMNEMDILPCNVDINGNLKSRGYALRIALYPLDWFNLLNKFQFHGSLYFGYFTLSGFASIVIGFTVWSLNRATTKLRHPPTFHGR
;
A
#
# COMPACT_ATOMS: atom_id res chain seq x y z
N TYR A 1 -1.92 -16.17 8.06
CA TYR A 1 -3.07 -16.13 7.13
C TYR A 1 -3.50 -14.69 6.95
N LEU A 2 -3.98 -14.32 5.77
CA LEU A 2 -4.55 -13.00 5.54
C LEU A 2 -6.03 -12.99 5.97
N PRO A 3 -6.47 -12.04 6.82
CA PRO A 3 -7.89 -11.86 7.12
C PRO A 3 -8.62 -11.26 5.92
N PHE A 4 -9.94 -11.44 5.88
CA PHE A 4 -10.88 -10.94 4.84
C PHE A 4 -10.76 -11.59 3.46
N PHE A 5 -9.56 -11.96 3.03
CA PHE A 5 -9.31 -12.62 1.76
C PHE A 5 -9.43 -14.14 1.91
N SER A 6 -10.56 -14.68 1.44
CA SER A 6 -10.88 -16.11 1.49
C SER A 6 -11.49 -16.60 0.18
N ASN A 7 -11.57 -17.93 0.03
CA ASN A 7 -12.17 -18.63 -1.10
C ASN A 7 -11.60 -18.15 -2.46
N CYS A 8 -10.27 -18.21 -2.57
CA CYS A 8 -9.50 -17.79 -3.73
C CYS A 8 -8.92 -19.00 -4.47
N ASP A 9 -8.87 -19.01 -5.80
CA ASP A 9 -8.33 -20.13 -6.58
C ASP A 9 -6.95 -20.60 -6.09
N GLY A 10 -6.80 -21.92 -5.86
CA GLY A 10 -5.59 -22.52 -5.29
C GLY A 10 -5.50 -22.47 -3.76
N PHE A 11 -6.42 -21.75 -3.12
CA PHE A 11 -6.59 -21.62 -1.69
C PHE A 11 -8.04 -21.93 -1.31
N ASP A 12 -8.29 -22.31 -0.07
CA ASP A 12 -9.65 -22.59 0.42
C ASP A 12 -10.13 -21.38 1.25
N SER A 13 -10.65 -21.60 2.45
CA SER A 13 -11.04 -20.52 3.37
C SER A 13 -9.89 -19.65 3.89
N HIS A 14 -8.62 -20.07 3.74
CA HIS A 14 -7.48 -19.35 4.29
C HIS A 14 -6.35 -19.17 3.29
N LEU A 15 -6.00 -17.90 3.03
CA LEU A 15 -4.87 -17.51 2.19
C LEU A 15 -3.58 -17.48 3.03
N SER A 16 -2.66 -18.41 2.73
CA SER A 16 -1.31 -18.42 3.32
C SER A 16 -0.39 -17.51 2.53
N LEU A 17 0.08 -16.43 3.17
CA LEU A 17 0.91 -15.42 2.52
C LEU A 17 2.26 -15.99 2.08
N SER A 18 2.94 -16.79 2.90
CA SER A 18 4.22 -17.40 2.52
C SER A 18 4.08 -18.31 1.30
N ARG A 19 3.08 -19.20 1.34
CA ARG A 19 2.79 -20.11 0.22
C ARG A 19 2.52 -19.35 -1.07
N LEU A 20 1.71 -18.29 -1.01
CA LEU A 20 1.41 -17.48 -2.18
C LEU A 20 2.68 -16.83 -2.76
N LEU A 21 3.48 -16.18 -1.92
CA LEU A 21 4.66 -15.44 -2.38
C LEU A 21 5.78 -16.35 -2.88
N GLU A 22 5.83 -17.61 -2.42
CA GLU A 22 6.86 -18.58 -2.78
C GLU A 22 6.47 -19.50 -3.95
N GLU A 23 5.19 -19.83 -4.12
CA GLU A 23 4.74 -20.81 -5.12
C GLU A 23 4.04 -20.19 -6.34
N HIS A 24 3.55 -18.94 -6.26
CA HIS A 24 2.75 -18.38 -7.34
C HIS A 24 3.61 -18.06 -8.58
N PRO A 25 3.16 -18.40 -9.80
CA PRO A 25 3.95 -18.24 -11.03
C PRO A 25 4.35 -16.79 -11.35
N ASN A 26 3.53 -15.81 -10.96
CA ASN A 26 3.83 -14.38 -11.14
C ASN A 26 4.80 -13.82 -10.07
N CYS A 27 5.27 -14.65 -9.13
CA CYS A 27 6.27 -14.26 -8.13
C CYS A 27 7.63 -14.83 -8.52
N THR A 28 8.65 -13.97 -8.47
CA THR A 28 10.04 -14.35 -8.75
C THR A 28 10.82 -14.40 -7.44
N LEU A 29 11.40 -15.56 -7.15
CA LEU A 29 12.32 -15.76 -6.03
C LEU A 29 13.75 -15.52 -6.51
N VAL A 30 14.44 -14.59 -5.84
CA VAL A 30 15.83 -14.23 -6.17
C VAL A 30 16.77 -14.98 -5.24
N GLY A 31 17.79 -15.61 -5.82
CA GLY A 31 18.79 -16.36 -5.06
C GLY A 31 19.62 -15.45 -4.14
N TYR A 32 20.02 -15.95 -2.97
CA TYR A 32 20.78 -15.18 -1.98
C TYR A 32 22.10 -14.56 -2.51
N ASN A 33 22.69 -15.16 -3.55
CA ASN A 33 23.90 -14.66 -4.21
C ASN A 33 23.62 -13.44 -5.11
N GLU A 34 22.42 -13.34 -5.65
CA GLU A 34 21.95 -12.27 -6.53
C GLU A 34 21.27 -11.14 -5.74
N THR A 35 20.75 -11.45 -4.55
CA THR A 35 20.10 -10.47 -3.68
C THR A 35 21.04 -9.33 -3.28
N SER A 36 20.60 -8.09 -3.54
CA SER A 36 21.26 -6.85 -3.15
C SER A 36 20.52 -6.17 -2.01
N GLN A 37 21.21 -6.02 -0.87
CA GLN A 37 20.69 -5.33 0.31
C GLN A 37 20.74 -3.80 0.14
N VAL A 38 19.85 -3.08 0.81
CA VAL A 38 19.93 -1.61 0.87
C VAL A 38 20.71 -1.16 2.09
N ARG A 39 21.91 -0.63 1.87
CA ARG A 39 22.79 -0.16 2.94
C ARG A 39 22.36 1.25 3.40
N PRO A 40 22.28 1.52 4.71
CA PRO A 40 21.90 2.85 5.21
C PRO A 40 22.89 3.94 4.77
N ILE A 41 24.19 3.67 4.89
CA ILE A 41 25.26 4.60 4.50
C ILE A 41 25.92 4.06 3.23
N SER A 42 25.35 4.39 2.08
CA SER A 42 25.98 4.15 0.78
C SER A 42 25.52 5.19 -0.23
N PHE A 43 26.47 6.02 -0.67
CA PHE A 43 26.27 7.01 -1.74
C PHE A 43 26.62 6.44 -3.12
N SER A 44 26.83 5.13 -3.23
CA SER A 44 27.15 4.45 -4.48
C SER A 44 25.89 4.18 -5.30
N LYS A 45 26.03 4.19 -6.64
CA LYS A 45 25.01 3.75 -7.60
C LYS A 45 24.57 2.28 -7.40
N GLU A 46 25.28 1.54 -6.55
CA GLU A 46 25.03 0.13 -6.22
C GLU A 46 23.97 -0.08 -5.13
N ASN A 47 23.36 0.98 -4.58
CA ASN A 47 22.33 0.85 -3.54
C ASN A 47 20.92 0.63 -4.10
N ILE A 48 20.83 -0.07 -5.23
CA ILE A 48 19.55 -0.48 -5.83
C ILE A 48 19.18 -1.83 -5.21
N PRO A 49 18.02 -1.93 -4.54
CA PRO A 49 17.57 -3.21 -4.01
C PRO A 49 17.36 -4.19 -5.15
N PHE A 50 17.75 -5.44 -4.93
CA PHE A 50 17.38 -6.54 -5.81
C PHE A 50 17.03 -7.74 -4.95
N GLY A 51 15.83 -8.26 -5.09
CA GLY A 51 15.29 -9.34 -4.27
C GLY A 51 13.94 -9.79 -4.79
N ASP A 52 13.27 -10.68 -4.05
CA ASP A 52 12.01 -11.27 -4.48
C ASP A 52 10.94 -10.23 -4.80
N TYR A 53 10.18 -10.48 -5.86
CA TYR A 53 9.11 -9.60 -6.26
C TYR A 53 7.95 -10.37 -6.88
N CYS A 54 6.73 -9.89 -6.68
CA CYS A 54 5.50 -10.35 -7.31
C CYS A 54 4.93 -9.19 -8.12
N MET A 55 5.52 -8.93 -9.28
CA MET A 55 5.16 -7.86 -10.20
C MET A 55 5.51 -8.27 -11.62
N ASN A 56 4.92 -7.63 -12.63
CA ASN A 56 5.25 -7.90 -14.03
C ASN A 56 6.71 -7.54 -14.36
N GLN A 57 7.26 -6.52 -13.69
CA GLN A 57 8.63 -6.04 -13.84
C GLN A 57 9.22 -5.70 -12.47
N HIS A 58 10.54 -5.82 -12.32
CA HIS A 58 11.22 -5.55 -11.06
C HIS A 58 11.13 -4.06 -10.67
N PRO A 59 10.93 -3.71 -9.38
CA PRO A 59 10.96 -2.32 -8.94
C PRO A 59 12.32 -1.66 -9.25
N GLY A 60 12.30 -0.62 -10.07
CA GLY A 60 13.51 0.06 -10.57
C GLY A 60 13.51 0.23 -12.09
N ASP A 61 12.81 -0.65 -12.82
CA ASP A 61 12.55 -0.51 -14.26
C ASP A 61 11.20 0.20 -14.52
N SER A 62 10.23 -0.01 -13.63
CA SER A 62 8.90 0.58 -13.72
C SER A 62 8.32 1.00 -12.37
N SER A 63 7.44 1.99 -12.38
CA SER A 63 6.60 2.34 -11.22
C SER A 63 5.51 1.30 -10.98
N PHE A 64 5.22 0.98 -9.73
CA PHE A 64 4.08 0.13 -9.35
C PHE A 64 2.77 0.67 -9.93
N LYS A 65 2.02 -0.19 -10.62
CA LYS A 65 0.70 0.10 -11.14
C LYS A 65 -0.33 -0.80 -10.46
N PRO A 66 -1.22 -0.25 -9.62
CA PRO A 66 -2.25 -1.04 -8.97
C PRO A 66 -3.19 -1.66 -10.02
N PHE A 67 -3.78 -2.80 -9.70
CA PHE A 67 -4.70 -3.57 -10.56
C PHE A 67 -4.09 -4.19 -11.83
N THR A 68 -2.83 -3.92 -12.13
CA THR A 68 -2.10 -4.59 -13.24
C THR A 68 -0.94 -5.43 -12.74
N ASP A 69 -0.25 -4.98 -11.70
CA ASP A 69 0.88 -5.71 -11.11
C ASP A 69 0.42 -6.59 -9.94
N GLY A 70 1.03 -7.77 -9.83
CA GLY A 70 0.81 -8.70 -8.72
C GLY A 70 0.54 -10.14 -9.15
N ALA A 71 0.58 -11.03 -8.18
CA ALA A 71 0.02 -12.37 -8.29
C ALA A 71 -1.51 -12.28 -8.31
N ASP A 72 -2.14 -12.69 -9.42
CA ASP A 72 -3.57 -12.61 -9.62
C ASP A 72 -4.28 -13.88 -9.14
N LEU A 73 -5.31 -13.67 -8.32
CA LEU A 73 -6.16 -14.71 -7.76
C LEU A 73 -7.62 -14.32 -8.02
N GLN A 74 -8.43 -15.28 -8.44
CA GLN A 74 -9.88 -15.10 -8.47
C GLN A 74 -10.43 -15.55 -7.12
N CYS A 75 -11.14 -14.66 -6.44
CA CYS A 75 -11.69 -14.89 -5.11
C CYS A 75 -13.21 -14.69 -5.11
N GLN A 76 -13.88 -15.17 -4.07
CA GLN A 76 -15.31 -14.94 -3.86
C GLN A 76 -15.58 -14.40 -2.47
N PHE A 77 -16.51 -13.45 -2.37
CA PHE A 77 -16.99 -12.99 -1.06
C PHE A 77 -17.74 -14.13 -0.35
N GLU A 78 -17.23 -14.56 0.79
CA GLU A 78 -17.92 -15.53 1.67
C GLU A 78 -19.08 -14.88 2.44
N GLU A 79 -19.01 -13.58 2.67
CA GLU A 79 -20.09 -12.84 3.32
C GLU A 79 -21.29 -12.62 2.38
N GLN A 80 -22.48 -12.50 2.98
CA GLN A 80 -23.68 -12.20 2.21
C GLN A 80 -23.67 -10.72 1.80
N ILE A 81 -23.33 -10.44 0.55
CA ILE A 81 -23.21 -9.09 -0.02
C ILE A 81 -24.55 -8.52 -0.53
N ASP A 82 -25.53 -9.39 -0.77
CA ASP A 82 -26.83 -9.05 -1.37
C ASP A 82 -27.83 -8.45 -0.38
N SER A 83 -27.54 -8.54 0.92
CA SER A 83 -28.36 -7.96 2.00
C SER A 83 -27.71 -6.68 2.53
N ALA A 84 -28.54 -5.73 2.95
CA ALA A 84 -28.07 -4.63 3.77
C ALA A 84 -27.48 -5.19 5.07
N SER A 85 -26.27 -4.75 5.42
CA SER A 85 -25.60 -5.10 6.67
C SER A 85 -25.59 -3.90 7.59
N ASP A 86 -25.90 -4.11 8.87
CA ASP A 86 -25.75 -3.09 9.91
C ASP A 86 -24.27 -2.88 10.29
N HIS A 87 -23.40 -3.84 9.97
CA HIS A 87 -21.97 -3.77 10.20
C HIS A 87 -21.21 -3.33 8.94
N PHE A 88 -20.24 -2.42 9.13
CA PHE A 88 -19.31 -2.01 8.08
C PHE A 88 -18.48 -3.19 7.61
N ARG A 89 -18.50 -3.44 6.31
CA ARG A 89 -17.68 -4.48 5.70
C ARG A 89 -16.28 -3.96 5.42
N TRP A 90 -15.30 -4.85 5.38
CA TRP A 90 -13.89 -4.47 5.21
C TRP A 90 -13.64 -3.70 3.91
N TYR A 91 -14.38 -3.99 2.83
CA TYR A 91 -14.30 -3.28 1.55
C TYR A 91 -15.09 -1.96 1.49
N GLU A 92 -15.90 -1.64 2.51
CA GLU A 92 -16.58 -0.35 2.66
C GLU A 92 -15.73 0.65 3.47
N SER A 93 -14.49 0.26 3.79
CA SER A 93 -13.58 1.03 4.62
C SER A 93 -13.14 2.31 3.93
N LYS A 94 -13.22 3.42 4.67
CA LYS A 94 -12.87 4.75 4.18
C LYS A 94 -11.38 4.83 3.79
N PRO A 95 -11.00 5.76 2.90
CA PRO A 95 -9.60 6.05 2.63
C PRO A 95 -8.79 6.25 3.92
N GLU A 96 -7.55 5.77 3.94
CA GLU A 96 -6.58 5.87 5.05
C GLU A 96 -6.97 5.14 6.34
N SER A 97 -8.08 4.40 6.36
CA SER A 97 -8.44 3.53 7.48
C SER A 97 -7.56 2.27 7.52
N THR A 98 -7.36 1.70 8.72
CA THR A 98 -6.60 0.46 8.92
C THR A 98 -7.55 -0.72 8.97
N LEU A 99 -7.29 -1.76 8.16
CA LEU A 99 -8.10 -2.97 8.11
C LEU A 99 -7.63 -4.00 9.15
N PHE A 100 -6.33 -4.28 9.16
CA PHE A 100 -5.69 -5.25 10.05
C PHE A 100 -4.20 -4.98 10.13
N PHE A 101 -3.49 -5.82 10.89
CA PHE A 101 -2.07 -5.70 11.15
C PHE A 101 -1.31 -6.92 10.66
N ILE A 102 -0.14 -6.71 10.08
CA ILE A 102 0.80 -7.76 9.65
C ILE A 102 2.12 -7.59 10.39
N THR A 103 2.77 -8.70 10.70
CA THR A 103 4.06 -8.67 11.41
C THR A 103 5.16 -8.19 10.46
N PRO A 104 6.06 -7.30 10.91
CA PRO A 104 7.12 -6.78 10.04
C PRO A 104 8.13 -7.86 9.64
N ASN A 105 8.32 -8.87 10.48
CA ASN A 105 9.25 -9.96 10.25
C ASN A 105 8.48 -11.26 10.00
N ALA A 106 9.09 -12.17 9.23
CA ALA A 106 8.58 -13.52 9.06
C ALA A 106 8.57 -14.27 10.41
N ILE A 107 7.50 -15.03 10.65
CA ILE A 107 7.31 -15.82 11.86
C ILE A 107 7.36 -17.29 11.48
N PRO A 108 8.21 -18.12 12.12
CA PRO A 108 8.22 -19.55 11.87
C PRO A 108 6.91 -20.19 12.33
N ASN A 109 6.43 -21.19 11.59
CA ASN A 109 5.14 -21.84 11.81
C ASN A 109 4.91 -22.30 13.26
N ASP A 110 5.96 -22.83 13.91
CA ASP A 110 5.89 -23.37 15.27
C ASP A 110 5.65 -22.30 16.35
N SER A 111 5.85 -21.03 16.00
CA SER A 111 5.66 -19.87 16.90
C SER A 111 4.37 -19.09 16.63
N PHE A 112 3.52 -19.57 15.71
CA PHE A 112 2.23 -18.96 15.39
C PHE A 112 1.16 -19.24 16.46
N THR A 113 1.51 -19.21 17.74
CA THR A 113 0.53 -19.14 18.82
C THR A 113 0.05 -17.69 18.95
N MET A 114 -1.26 -17.46 18.92
CA MET A 114 -1.97 -16.16 18.75
C MET A 114 -1.70 -15.05 19.80
N GLN A 115 -0.53 -14.99 20.43
CA GLN A 115 -0.15 -13.95 21.36
C GLN A 115 0.59 -12.83 20.64
N TYR A 116 -0.17 -11.86 20.11
CA TYR A 116 0.37 -10.61 19.56
C TYR A 116 1.28 -9.88 20.56
N ASP A 117 1.02 -10.01 21.86
CA ASP A 117 1.80 -9.38 22.95
C ASP A 117 3.25 -9.85 23.04
N GLN A 118 3.60 -10.98 22.42
CA GLN A 118 4.96 -11.52 22.42
C GLN A 118 5.74 -11.26 21.12
N ILE A 119 5.10 -10.61 20.14
CA ILE A 119 5.75 -10.31 18.86
C ILE A 119 6.62 -9.07 19.05
N ASN A 120 7.94 -9.28 19.07
CA ASN A 120 8.90 -8.18 19.09
C ASN A 120 8.81 -7.37 17.78
N GLY A 121 8.35 -6.12 17.92
CA GLY A 121 8.28 -5.15 16.83
C GLY A 121 6.87 -4.56 16.68
N GLN A 122 6.80 -3.29 16.29
CA GLN A 122 5.52 -2.67 15.99
C GLN A 122 4.92 -3.33 14.74
N PRO A 123 3.66 -3.80 14.80
CA PRO A 123 3.01 -4.40 13.64
C PRO A 123 2.79 -3.36 12.55
N VAL A 124 2.86 -3.79 11.29
CA VAL A 124 2.62 -2.96 10.11
C VAL A 124 1.11 -2.88 9.89
N PRO A 125 0.50 -1.68 9.95
CA PRO A 125 -0.90 -1.52 9.62
C PRO A 125 -1.11 -1.71 8.11
N VAL A 126 -2.15 -2.48 7.76
CA VAL A 126 -2.64 -2.57 6.39
C VAL A 126 -3.68 -1.50 6.20
N THR A 127 -3.33 -0.45 5.46
CA THR A 127 -4.18 0.73 5.29
C THR A 127 -4.86 0.74 3.93
N VAL A 128 -6.05 1.33 3.88
CA VAL A 128 -6.76 1.58 2.63
C VAL A 128 -6.14 2.79 1.94
N SER A 129 -5.90 2.67 0.64
CA SER A 129 -5.34 3.74 -0.17
C SER A 129 -6.16 5.02 -0.10
N LYS A 130 -5.47 6.17 -0.09
CA LYS A 130 -6.11 7.49 -0.07
C LYS A 130 -7.02 7.75 -1.27
N ASN A 131 -6.62 7.23 -2.44
CA ASN A 131 -7.31 7.50 -3.71
C ASN A 131 -8.25 6.36 -4.12
N PHE A 132 -8.10 5.18 -3.54
CA PHE A 132 -8.78 3.94 -3.93
C PHE A 132 -9.45 3.30 -2.71
N GLY A 133 -10.29 4.08 -2.04
CA GLY A 133 -11.02 3.67 -0.84
C GLY A 133 -12.39 3.06 -1.12
N GLY A 134 -12.98 2.46 -0.10
CA GLY A 134 -14.30 1.84 -0.17
C GLY A 134 -15.44 2.84 -0.02
N LEU A 135 -16.62 2.43 -0.47
CA LEU A 135 -17.88 3.16 -0.34
C LEU A 135 -18.95 2.22 0.24
N LYS A 136 -19.89 2.79 0.99
CA LYS A 136 -20.98 2.00 1.60
C LYS A 136 -21.93 1.48 0.51
N ASN A 137 -22.39 0.22 0.64
CA ASN A 137 -23.29 -0.45 -0.33
C ASN A 137 -22.69 -0.64 -1.72
N VAL A 138 -21.35 -0.61 -1.81
CA VAL A 138 -20.59 -0.77 -3.04
C VAL A 138 -19.56 -1.86 -2.81
N ILE A 139 -19.41 -2.76 -3.79
CA ILE A 139 -18.43 -3.83 -3.75
C ILE A 139 -17.35 -3.60 -4.80
N PRO A 140 -16.06 -3.77 -4.47
CA PRO A 140 -14.99 -3.76 -5.46
C PRO A 140 -14.95 -5.07 -6.23
N ARG A 141 -14.69 -5.01 -7.54
CA ARG A 141 -14.39 -6.20 -8.37
C ARG A 141 -12.90 -6.44 -8.53
N GLU A 142 -12.09 -5.43 -8.23
CA GLU A 142 -10.64 -5.55 -8.20
C GLU A 142 -10.10 -5.05 -6.87
N VAL A 143 -9.29 -5.88 -6.23
CA VAL A 143 -8.61 -5.57 -4.98
C VAL A 143 -7.14 -5.84 -5.16
N THR A 144 -6.28 -4.86 -4.84
CA THR A 144 -4.83 -5.05 -4.86
C THR A 144 -4.26 -4.84 -3.46
N LEU A 145 -3.49 -5.79 -2.96
CA LEU A 145 -2.70 -5.67 -1.73
C LEU A 145 -1.22 -5.46 -2.13
N ASP A 146 -0.73 -4.27 -1.87
CA ASP A 146 0.66 -3.86 -2.08
C ASP A 146 1.47 -4.07 -0.81
N LEU A 147 2.51 -4.90 -0.89
CA LEU A 147 3.43 -5.23 0.19
C LEU A 147 4.84 -4.73 -0.17
N GLN A 148 5.29 -3.71 0.56
CA GLN A 148 6.59 -3.08 0.34
C GLN A 148 7.52 -3.47 1.47
N TYR A 149 8.71 -3.96 1.14
CA TYR A 149 9.65 -4.45 2.14
C TYR A 149 11.05 -3.85 2.02
N TYR A 150 11.80 -3.89 3.13
CA TYR A 150 13.21 -3.54 3.21
C TYR A 150 14.04 -4.83 3.14
N GLN A 151 14.89 -4.94 2.11
CA GLN A 151 15.95 -5.95 2.04
C GLN A 151 17.12 -5.54 2.95
N VAL A 152 17.09 -6.00 4.20
CA VAL A 152 18.06 -5.60 5.25
C VAL A 152 19.44 -6.18 4.97
N ASP A 153 19.48 -7.48 4.68
CA ASP A 153 20.66 -8.23 4.29
C ASP A 153 20.29 -9.19 3.14
N ARG A 154 21.13 -10.16 2.78
CA ARG A 154 20.85 -11.09 1.67
C ARG A 154 19.71 -12.08 1.95
N TYR A 155 19.35 -12.28 3.21
CA TYR A 155 18.42 -13.30 3.69
C TYR A 155 17.16 -12.67 4.30
N THR A 156 17.32 -11.54 4.98
CA THR A 156 16.30 -10.94 5.83
C THR A 156 15.50 -9.88 5.08
N LYS A 157 14.19 -10.11 4.98
CA LYS A 157 13.20 -9.15 4.51
C LYS A 157 12.40 -8.63 5.70
N ARG A 158 12.19 -7.32 5.75
CA ARG A 158 11.33 -6.69 6.74
C ARG A 158 10.23 -5.91 6.05
N LEU A 159 8.97 -6.26 6.28
CA LEU A 159 7.82 -5.53 5.75
C LEU A 159 7.81 -4.11 6.33
N VAL A 160 7.63 -3.13 5.44
CA VAL A 160 7.68 -1.69 5.77
C VAL A 160 6.29 -1.07 5.63
N SER A 161 5.56 -1.44 4.58
CA SER A 161 4.26 -0.85 4.26
C SER A 161 3.36 -1.91 3.65
N ALA A 162 2.08 -1.85 3.99
CA ALA A 162 1.05 -2.66 3.35
C ALA A 162 -0.17 -1.79 3.04
N THR A 163 -0.58 -1.76 1.78
CA THR A 163 -1.69 -0.90 1.32
C THR A 163 -2.68 -1.69 0.50
N VAL A 164 -3.97 -1.51 0.76
CA VAL A 164 -5.05 -2.09 -0.04
C VAL A 164 -5.64 -1.03 -0.96
N PHE A 165 -5.87 -1.41 -2.20
CA PHE A 165 -6.48 -0.59 -3.23
C PHE A 165 -7.76 -1.28 -3.72
N PHE A 166 -8.83 -0.51 -3.84
CA PHE A 166 -10.12 -0.95 -4.35
C PHE A 166 -10.43 -0.29 -5.70
N ASN A 167 -10.91 -1.07 -6.67
CA ASN A 167 -11.31 -0.56 -7.99
C ASN A 167 -12.43 -1.38 -8.60
N SER A 168 -12.95 -0.87 -9.73
CA SER A 168 -14.04 -1.48 -10.51
C SER A 168 -15.24 -1.76 -9.62
N PHE A 169 -15.81 -0.68 -9.11
CA PHE A 169 -16.94 -0.74 -8.19
C PHE A 169 -18.24 -1.08 -8.90
N CYS A 170 -19.11 -1.82 -8.21
CA CYS A 170 -20.52 -1.89 -8.57
C CYS A 170 -21.38 -1.92 -7.31
N THR A 171 -22.62 -1.43 -7.41
CA THR A 171 -23.55 -1.45 -6.27
C THR A 171 -24.36 -2.74 -6.25
N THR A 172 -24.66 -3.23 -5.05
CA THR A 172 -25.54 -4.40 -4.83
C THR A 172 -27.02 -4.04 -4.90
N LEU A 173 -27.34 -2.75 -5.08
CA LEU A 173 -28.70 -2.30 -5.36
C LEU A 173 -29.21 -2.96 -6.65
N LYS A 174 -30.45 -3.42 -6.62
CA LYS A 174 -31.08 -4.02 -7.79
C LYS A 174 -31.25 -2.96 -8.89
N PRO A 175 -31.15 -3.34 -10.18
CA PRO A 175 -31.53 -2.45 -11.26
C PRO A 175 -33.00 -2.01 -11.18
N GLU A 176 -33.33 -0.86 -11.77
CA GLU A 176 -34.69 -0.29 -11.76
C GLU A 176 -35.75 -1.27 -12.30
N HIS A 177 -35.44 -2.00 -13.37
CA HIS A 177 -36.34 -3.00 -13.97
C HIS A 177 -36.61 -4.22 -13.08
N PHE A 178 -35.83 -4.41 -12.01
CA PHE A 178 -36.04 -5.43 -10.98
C PHE A 178 -36.54 -4.82 -9.65
N GLY A 179 -37.05 -3.58 -9.68
CA GLY A 179 -37.63 -2.90 -8.52
C GLY A 179 -36.61 -2.22 -7.60
N GLY A 180 -35.42 -1.88 -8.12
CA GLY A 180 -34.48 -1.01 -7.42
C GLY A 180 -35.02 0.41 -7.25
N ASP A 181 -34.64 1.09 -6.17
CA ASP A 181 -35.04 2.47 -5.91
C ASP A 181 -34.33 3.43 -6.90
N PRO A 182 -35.07 4.14 -7.77
CA PRO A 182 -34.46 5.01 -8.78
C PRO A 182 -33.72 6.20 -8.18
N ALA A 183 -34.11 6.69 -7.00
CA ALA A 183 -33.43 7.81 -6.36
C ALA A 183 -32.00 7.43 -5.95
N THR A 184 -31.84 6.32 -5.22
CA THR A 184 -30.52 5.83 -4.80
C THR A 184 -29.66 5.39 -6.00
N LEU A 185 -30.27 4.83 -7.05
CA LEU A 185 -29.54 4.46 -8.28
C LEU A 185 -29.00 5.67 -9.03
N ASN A 186 -29.76 6.78 -9.07
CA ASN A 186 -29.28 8.02 -9.68
C ASN A 186 -28.09 8.61 -8.90
N GLU A 187 -28.15 8.59 -7.56
CA GLU A 187 -27.02 9.02 -6.71
C GLU A 187 -25.75 8.19 -6.97
N MET A 188 -25.88 6.86 -7.12
CA MET A 188 -24.76 5.99 -7.45
C MET A 188 -24.22 6.23 -8.86
N ASN A 189 -25.10 6.49 -9.81
CA ASN A 189 -24.72 6.79 -11.19
C ASN A 189 -24.00 8.14 -11.33
N GLU A 190 -24.32 9.14 -10.49
CA GLU A 190 -23.55 10.40 -10.41
C GLU A 190 -22.10 10.16 -9.96
N MET A 191 -21.84 9.07 -9.24
CA MET A 191 -20.49 8.63 -8.84
C MET A 191 -19.85 7.65 -9.84
N ASP A 192 -20.45 7.43 -11.02
CA ASP A 192 -20.04 6.46 -12.04
C ASP A 192 -20.07 5.00 -11.52
N ILE A 193 -20.98 4.70 -10.60
CA ILE A 193 -21.16 3.36 -10.02
C ILE A 193 -22.47 2.76 -10.51
N LEU A 194 -22.35 1.75 -11.36
CA LEU A 194 -23.48 1.03 -11.92
C LEU A 194 -23.87 -0.20 -11.04
N PRO A 195 -25.14 -0.64 -11.12
CA PRO A 195 -25.55 -1.91 -10.52
C PRO A 195 -24.71 -3.07 -11.03
N CYS A 196 -24.37 -3.98 -10.12
CA CYS A 196 -23.71 -5.22 -10.51
C CYS A 196 -24.61 -6.07 -11.41
N ASN A 197 -24.00 -6.92 -12.24
CA ASN A 197 -24.74 -7.85 -13.09
C ASN A 197 -25.66 -8.76 -12.27
N VAL A 198 -26.92 -8.88 -12.70
CA VAL A 198 -27.93 -9.73 -12.07
C VAL A 198 -28.38 -10.87 -12.97
N ASP A 199 -28.98 -11.91 -12.38
CA ASP A 199 -29.64 -13.01 -13.06
C ASP A 199 -31.06 -12.60 -13.55
N ILE A 200 -31.77 -13.55 -14.17
CA ILE A 200 -33.15 -13.35 -14.66
C ILE A 200 -34.16 -13.01 -13.56
N ASN A 201 -33.82 -13.25 -12.29
CA ASN A 201 -34.66 -12.99 -11.12
C ASN A 201 -34.26 -11.70 -10.40
N GLY A 202 -33.25 -10.97 -10.90
CA GLY A 202 -32.72 -9.77 -10.27
C GLY A 202 -31.80 -10.04 -9.07
N ASN A 203 -31.27 -11.25 -8.91
CA ASN A 203 -30.26 -11.59 -7.91
C ASN A 203 -28.85 -11.38 -8.47
N LEU A 204 -27.88 -11.13 -7.61
CA LEU A 204 -26.50 -10.92 -8.04
C LEU A 204 -25.94 -12.14 -8.79
N LYS A 205 -25.46 -11.93 -10.02
CA LYS A 205 -24.96 -13.00 -10.89
C LYS A 205 -23.64 -13.60 -10.40
N SER A 206 -22.79 -12.78 -9.78
CA SER A 206 -21.47 -13.21 -9.31
C SER A 206 -21.04 -12.46 -8.06
N ARG A 207 -20.51 -13.22 -7.11
CA ARG A 207 -19.84 -12.75 -5.89
C ARG A 207 -18.31 -12.74 -6.03
N GLY A 208 -17.81 -12.96 -7.24
CA GLY A 208 -16.38 -13.01 -7.52
C GLY A 208 -15.73 -11.62 -7.57
N TYR A 209 -14.46 -11.56 -7.18
CA TYR A 209 -13.58 -10.41 -7.35
C TYR A 209 -12.15 -10.91 -7.65
N ALA A 210 -11.36 -10.08 -8.33
CA ALA A 210 -9.95 -10.34 -8.59
C ALA A 210 -9.11 -9.75 -7.45
N LEU A 211 -8.34 -10.59 -6.76
CA LEU A 211 -7.34 -10.19 -5.78
C LEU A 211 -5.96 -10.22 -6.42
N ARG A 212 -5.21 -9.13 -6.32
CA ARG A 212 -3.81 -9.04 -6.75
C ARG A 212 -2.92 -8.78 -5.56
N ILE A 213 -1.85 -9.56 -5.41
CA ILE A 213 -0.88 -9.37 -4.33
C ILE A 213 0.46 -8.99 -4.94
N ALA A 214 0.88 -7.75 -4.71
CA ALA A 214 2.16 -7.24 -5.15
C ALA A 214 3.14 -7.26 -3.98
N LEU A 215 4.36 -7.74 -4.21
CA LEU A 215 5.45 -7.73 -3.25
C LEU A 215 6.67 -7.18 -3.96
N TYR A 216 7.39 -6.23 -3.34
CA TYR A 216 8.64 -5.75 -3.92
C TYR A 216 9.52 -4.98 -2.91
N PRO A 217 10.85 -4.95 -3.11
CA PRO A 217 11.74 -4.20 -2.24
C PRO A 217 11.70 -2.68 -2.49
N LEU A 218 11.85 -1.90 -1.43
CA LEU A 218 11.96 -0.44 -1.48
C LEU A 218 13.40 0.02 -1.70
N ASP A 219 13.54 1.10 -2.48
CA ASP A 219 14.80 1.80 -2.68
C ASP A 219 15.21 2.64 -1.47
N TRP A 220 16.45 3.14 -1.49
CA TRP A 220 17.02 3.89 -0.38
C TRP A 220 16.21 5.14 -0.02
N PHE A 221 15.69 5.89 -1.01
CA PHE A 221 14.93 7.10 -0.75
C PHE A 221 13.56 6.81 -0.13
N ASN A 222 12.84 5.79 -0.61
CA ASN A 222 11.57 5.42 0.02
C ASN A 222 11.78 4.88 1.44
N LEU A 223 12.86 4.13 1.69
CA LEU A 223 13.23 3.69 3.03
C LEU A 223 13.59 4.85 3.97
N LEU A 224 14.32 5.86 3.46
CA LEU A 224 14.63 7.07 4.20
C LEU A 224 13.33 7.80 4.58
N ASN A 225 12.44 8.04 3.61
CA ASN A 225 11.17 8.74 3.81
C ASN A 225 10.22 8.00 4.76
N LYS A 226 10.30 6.67 4.83
CA LYS A 226 9.52 5.83 5.75
C LYS A 226 10.21 5.55 7.09
N PHE A 227 11.28 6.27 7.42
CA PHE A 227 11.99 6.17 8.70
C PHE A 227 12.50 4.76 9.06
N GLN A 228 12.94 3.98 8.07
CA GLN A 228 13.34 2.58 8.30
C GLN A 228 14.81 2.39 8.75
N PHE A 229 15.65 3.41 8.62
CA PHE A 229 17.06 3.32 9.02
C PHE A 229 17.29 3.58 10.52
N HIS A 230 18.53 3.45 10.96
CA HIS A 230 18.90 3.75 12.34
C HIS A 230 18.84 5.25 12.64
N GLY A 231 18.42 5.63 13.85
CA GLY A 231 18.22 7.03 14.26
C GLY A 231 19.44 7.94 14.09
N SER A 232 20.65 7.38 14.20
CA SER A 232 21.92 8.08 13.98
C SER A 232 22.06 8.63 12.56
N LEU A 233 21.53 7.93 11.56
CA LEU A 233 21.56 8.37 10.17
C LEU A 233 20.67 9.61 9.97
N TYR A 234 19.47 9.59 10.53
CA TYR A 234 18.56 10.74 10.50
C TYR A 234 19.14 11.94 11.23
N PHE A 235 19.74 11.73 12.40
CA PHE A 235 20.42 12.79 13.12
C PHE A 235 21.53 13.45 12.28
N GLY A 236 22.38 12.65 11.63
CA GLY A 236 23.43 13.15 10.74
C GLY A 236 22.87 13.91 9.54
N TYR A 237 21.85 13.34 8.86
CA TYR A 237 21.23 13.93 7.69
C TYR A 237 20.53 15.26 8.01
N PHE A 238 19.73 15.32 9.08
CA PHE A 238 19.04 16.55 9.48
C PHE A 238 20.00 17.62 9.98
N THR A 239 21.09 17.25 10.66
CA THR A 239 22.15 18.20 11.04
C THR A 239 22.82 18.81 9.82
N LEU A 240 23.14 18.00 8.80
CA LEU A 240 23.75 18.47 7.56
C LEU A 240 22.79 19.35 6.75
N SER A 241 21.50 18.99 6.67
CA SER A 241 20.45 19.80 6.04
C SER A 241 20.26 21.15 6.76
N GLY A 242 20.30 21.15 8.10
CA GLY A 242 20.28 22.38 8.90
C GLY A 242 21.50 23.26 8.64
N PHE A 243 22.70 22.68 8.62
CA PHE A 243 23.93 23.41 8.31
C PHE A 243 23.90 24.01 6.90
N ALA A 244 23.45 23.25 5.89
CA ALA A 244 23.30 23.75 4.53
C ALA A 244 22.35 24.95 4.45
N SER A 245 21.24 24.91 5.19
CA SER A 245 20.28 26.02 5.27
C SER A 245 20.91 27.28 5.86
N ILE A 246 21.73 27.13 6.91
CA ILE A 246 22.50 28.24 7.51
C ILE A 246 23.51 28.80 6.51
N VAL A 247 24.23 27.95 5.78
CA VAL A 247 25.21 28.36 4.77
C VAL A 247 24.54 29.16 3.64
N ILE A 248 23.37 28.71 3.16
CA ILE A 248 22.60 29.45 2.14
C ILE A 248 22.19 30.82 2.67
N GLY A 249 21.63 30.88 3.88
CA GLY A 249 21.25 32.15 4.51
C GLY A 249 22.44 33.10 4.70
N PHE A 250 23.58 32.57 5.16
CA PHE A 250 24.82 33.33 5.30
C PHE A 250 25.36 33.83 3.95
N THR A 251 25.24 33.03 2.90
CA THR A 251 25.66 33.42 1.55
C THR A 251 24.81 34.56 1.02
N VAL A 252 23.48 34.47 1.15
CA VAL A 252 22.55 35.55 0.76
C VAL A 252 22.81 36.82 1.57
N TRP A 253 22.99 36.69 2.89
CA TRP A 253 23.33 37.82 3.77
C TRP A 253 24.66 38.47 3.36
N SER A 254 25.69 37.66 3.12
CA SER A 254 27.03 38.12 2.73
C SER A 254 27.00 38.84 1.38
N LEU A 255 26.29 38.28 0.39
CA LEU A 255 26.10 38.90 -0.92
C LEU A 255 25.35 40.23 -0.80
N ASN A 256 24.23 40.27 -0.07
CA ASN A 256 23.47 41.50 0.14
C ASN A 256 24.35 42.57 0.82
N ARG A 257 25.12 42.20 1.84
CA ARG A 257 26.02 43.10 2.55
C ARG A 257 27.17 43.62 1.67
N ALA A 258 27.69 42.80 0.77
CA ALA A 258 28.76 43.18 -0.14
C ALA A 258 28.29 44.06 -1.31
N THR A 259 27.07 43.84 -1.81
CA THR A 259 26.57 44.54 -3.01
C THR A 259 25.74 45.78 -2.69
N THR A 260 25.12 45.88 -1.51
CA THR A 260 24.36 47.09 -1.15
C THR A 260 25.22 48.12 -0.41
N LYS A 261 25.38 49.30 -1.05
CA LYS A 261 26.02 50.50 -0.47
C LYS A 261 25.12 51.32 0.45
N LEU A 262 24.00 50.75 0.91
CA LEU A 262 23.07 51.46 1.78
C LEU A 262 23.62 51.50 3.21
N ARG A 263 24.18 52.66 3.58
CA ARG A 263 24.66 52.95 4.96
C ARG A 263 23.52 52.94 5.98
N HIS A 264 22.28 53.11 5.52
CA HIS A 264 21.06 53.11 6.34
C HIS A 264 20.03 52.17 5.70
N PRO A 265 19.42 51.24 6.46
CA PRO A 265 18.34 50.41 5.93
C PRO A 265 17.15 51.31 5.53
N PRO A 266 16.46 51.04 4.40
CA PRO A 266 15.24 51.75 4.06
C PRO A 266 14.20 51.49 5.18
N THR A 267 13.55 52.56 5.63
CA THR A 267 12.51 52.48 6.65
C THR A 267 11.33 51.69 6.11
N PHE A 268 11.00 50.54 6.71
CA PHE A 268 9.80 49.79 6.37
C PHE A 268 8.57 50.66 6.66
N HIS A 269 8.00 51.26 5.61
CA HIS A 269 6.70 51.90 5.71
C HIS A 269 5.66 50.79 5.65
N GLY A 270 5.28 50.28 6.82
CA GLY A 270 4.10 49.43 6.95
C GLY A 270 2.88 50.21 6.49
N ARG A 271 2.13 49.64 5.55
CA ARG A 271 0.76 50.03 5.25
C ARG A 271 -0.17 49.02 5.88
#